data_AF-A0A9E3V2E9-F1
#
_entry.id   AF-A0A9E3V2E9-F1
#
_cell.length_a   1.000
_cell.length_b   1.000
_cell.length_c   1.000
_cell.angle_alpha   90.00
_cell.angle_beta   90.00
_cell.angle_gamma   90.00
#
_symmetry.space_group_name_H-M   'P 1'
#
loop_
_entity.id
_entity.type
_entity.pdbx_description
1 polymer ?
#
loop_
_entity_poly.entity_id
_entity_poly.type
_entity_poly.pdbx_seq_one_letter_code
_entity_poly.pdbx_strand_id
1 'polypeptide(L)'
;MPRPQPDAREVDRIEALLTVVEPGKAEAFLERCVPGSTWRARIRTAEVKATVLSRSPLGTFDERDFTCVRLRLARPVPVEPGLRFQLIADVEDGQSLAAAGMVRPWAD
;
A
#
# COMPACT_ATOMS: atom_id res chain seq x y z
N MET A 1 -11.60 -3.00 -29.22
CA MET A 1 -10.24 -3.21 -28.68
C MET A 1 -10.34 -4.23 -27.56
N PRO A 2 -9.68 -5.40 -27.64
CA PRO A 2 -9.57 -6.29 -26.48
C PRO A 2 -8.84 -5.54 -25.36
N ARG A 3 -9.26 -5.72 -24.10
CA ARG A 3 -8.56 -5.12 -22.96
C ARG A 3 -7.14 -5.69 -22.90
N PRO A 4 -6.11 -4.87 -22.59
CA PRO A 4 -4.79 -5.39 -22.30
C PRO A 4 -4.91 -6.49 -21.23
N GLN A 5 -4.26 -7.61 -21.47
CA GLN A 5 -4.26 -8.72 -20.51
C GLN A 5 -3.58 -8.26 -19.22
N PRO A 6 -4.11 -8.58 -18.03
CA PRO A 6 -3.48 -8.18 -16.79
C PRO A 6 -2.08 -8.78 -16.68
N ASP A 7 -1.06 -7.93 -16.49
CA ASP A 7 0.33 -8.34 -16.28
C ASP A 7 0.54 -8.73 -14.81
N ALA A 8 -0.08 -9.85 -14.43
CA ALA A 8 0.00 -10.40 -13.10
C ALA A 8 1.35 -11.11 -12.89
N ARG A 9 2.06 -10.73 -11.83
CA ARG A 9 3.36 -11.27 -11.45
C ARG A 9 3.34 -11.67 -9.97
N GLU A 10 3.94 -12.81 -9.63
CA GLU A 10 4.25 -13.13 -8.24
C GLU A 10 5.45 -12.31 -7.79
N VAL A 11 5.20 -11.35 -6.89
CA VAL A 11 6.26 -10.45 -6.41
C VAL A 11 6.22 -10.33 -4.89
N ASP A 12 7.39 -10.10 -4.30
CA ASP A 12 7.54 -9.75 -2.89
C ASP A 12 7.76 -8.24 -2.68
N ARG A 13 7.76 -7.45 -3.76
CA ARG A 13 7.96 -6.00 -3.72
C ARG A 13 6.95 -5.30 -4.63
N ILE A 14 6.26 -4.31 -4.08
CA ILE A 14 5.31 -3.49 -4.84
C ILE A 14 5.54 -2.01 -4.54
N GLU A 15 5.27 -1.17 -5.54
CA GLU A 15 5.02 0.24 -5.33
C GLU A 15 3.51 0.47 -5.31
N ALA A 16 3.04 1.29 -4.37
CA ALA A 16 1.63 1.54 -4.21
C ALA A 16 1.34 3.02 -3.99
N LEU A 17 0.24 3.47 -4.58
CA LEU A 17 -0.43 4.71 -4.23
C LEU A 17 -1.43 4.41 -3.12
N LEU A 18 -1.33 5.10 -1.99
CA LEU A 18 -2.22 4.91 -0.85
C LEU A 18 -3.07 6.14 -0.56
N THR A 19 -4.30 5.89 -0.14
CA THR A 19 -5.24 6.88 0.40
C THR A 19 -5.75 6.36 1.74
N VAL A 20 -5.72 7.21 2.76
CA VAL A 20 -6.20 6.83 4.10
C VAL A 20 -7.72 6.66 4.07
N VAL A 21 -8.22 5.55 4.60
CA VAL A 21 -9.66 5.23 4.56
C VAL A 21 -10.47 6.21 5.43
N GLU A 22 -9.90 6.61 6.57
CA GLU A 22 -10.50 7.57 7.50
C GLU A 22 -9.70 8.88 7.47
N PRO A 23 -10.18 9.95 6.82
CA PRO A 23 -9.43 11.20 6.66
C PRO A 23 -8.96 11.83 7.98
N GLY A 24 -9.76 11.69 9.05
CA GLY A 24 -9.40 12.17 10.39
C GLY A 24 -8.20 11.44 11.03
N LYS A 25 -7.77 10.32 10.46
CA LYS A 25 -6.59 9.54 10.89
C LYS A 25 -5.40 9.69 9.95
N ALA A 26 -5.45 10.61 8.98
CA ALA A 26 -4.40 10.77 7.98
C ALA A 26 -3.03 11.06 8.62
N GLU A 27 -2.98 11.95 9.61
CA GLU A 27 -1.74 12.28 10.31
C GLU A 27 -1.14 11.06 11.03
N ALA A 28 -1.95 10.37 11.84
CA ALA A 28 -1.51 9.16 12.54
C ALA A 28 -1.06 8.04 11.59
N PHE A 29 -1.72 7.92 10.43
CA PHE A 29 -1.28 7.02 9.37
C PHE A 29 0.10 7.43 8.85
N LEU A 30 0.31 8.71 8.52
CA LEU A 30 1.58 9.21 7.99
C LEU A 30 2.71 9.12 9.02
N GLU A 31 2.47 9.43 10.29
CA GLU A 31 3.46 9.27 11.35
C GLU A 31 3.92 7.81 11.48
N ARG A 32 3.00 6.85 11.35
CA ARG A 32 3.31 5.43 11.42
C ARG A 32 3.90 4.87 10.13
N CYS A 33 3.52 5.40 8.96
CA CYS A 33 3.87 4.87 7.64
C CYS A 33 5.30 5.27 7.22
N VAL A 34 6.29 4.93 8.05
CA VAL A 34 7.71 5.24 7.86
C VAL A 34 8.50 3.98 7.47
N PRO A 35 9.70 4.12 6.85
CA PRO A 35 10.55 2.98 6.55
C PRO A 35 10.78 2.05 7.76
N GLY A 36 10.68 0.74 7.55
CA GLY A 36 10.74 -0.27 8.60
C GLY A 36 9.41 -0.56 9.31
N SER A 37 8.41 0.31 9.18
CA SER A 37 7.08 0.05 9.75
C SER A 37 6.43 -1.18 9.10
N THR A 38 5.72 -1.92 9.94
CA THR A 38 5.06 -3.17 9.58
C THR A 38 3.55 -2.98 9.52
N TRP A 39 2.95 -3.56 8.48
CA TRP A 39 1.52 -3.51 8.20
C TRP A 39 1.03 -4.89 7.75
N ARG A 40 -0.29 -5.10 7.78
CA ARG A 40 -0.98 -6.22 7.12
C ARG A 40 -1.51 -5.73 5.77
N ALA A 41 -1.02 -6.30 4.69
CA ALA A 41 -1.54 -6.08 3.35
C ALA A 41 -2.57 -7.17 3.02
N ARG A 42 -3.79 -6.76 2.73
CA ARG A 42 -4.87 -7.62 2.25
C ARG A 42 -5.03 -7.43 0.74
N ILE A 43 -4.48 -8.39 -0.02
CA ILE A 43 -4.42 -8.41 -1.47
C ILE A 43 -5.33 -9.53 -1.96
N ARG A 44 -6.50 -9.18 -2.51
CA ARG A 44 -7.56 -10.14 -2.86
C ARG A 44 -7.88 -11.06 -1.67
N THR A 45 -7.55 -12.35 -1.76
CA THR A 45 -7.77 -13.36 -0.71
C THR A 45 -6.53 -13.58 0.18
N ALA A 46 -5.38 -12.99 -0.17
CA ALA A 46 -4.15 -13.13 0.60
C ALA A 46 -4.06 -12.03 1.66
N GLU A 47 -3.81 -12.42 2.91
CA GLU A 47 -3.35 -11.52 3.97
C GLU A 47 -1.87 -11.80 4.23
N VAL A 48 -1.03 -10.79 4.08
CA VAL A 48 0.43 -10.91 4.24
C VAL A 48 0.99 -9.72 5.02
N LYS A 49 2.03 -9.97 5.80
CA LYS A 49 2.80 -8.89 6.42
C LYS A 49 3.52 -8.10 5.32
N ALA A 50 3.44 -6.78 5.37
CA ALA A 50 4.10 -5.84 4.47
C ALA A 50 4.96 -4.87 5.30
N THR A 51 6.18 -4.66 4.84
CA THR A 51 7.13 -3.71 5.46
C THR A 51 7.30 -2.51 4.54
N VAL A 52 7.17 -1.30 5.07
CA VAL A 52 7.44 -0.09 4.31
C VAL A 52 8.95 0.02 4.07
N LEU A 53 9.35 0.08 2.81
CA LEU A 53 10.75 0.31 2.42
C LEU A 53 11.04 1.79 2.27
N SER A 54 10.12 2.54 1.66
CA SER A 54 10.20 3.98 1.50
C SER A 54 8.81 4.58 1.35
N ARG A 55 8.65 5.83 1.78
CA ARG A 55 7.51 6.68 1.49
C ARG A 55 7.98 7.89 0.66
N SER A 56 7.19 8.31 -0.31
CA SER A 56 7.53 9.43 -1.19
C SER A 56 6.28 10.29 -1.47
N PRO A 57 6.32 11.61 -1.19
CA PRO A 57 5.25 12.52 -1.56
C PRO A 57 5.07 12.59 -3.08
N LEU A 58 3.85 12.87 -3.52
CA LEU A 58 3.52 13.11 -4.91
C LEU A 58 3.63 14.59 -5.27
N GLY A 59 4.86 15.12 -5.30
CA GLY A 59 5.10 16.50 -5.77
C GLY A 59 4.25 17.54 -5.03
N THR A 60 3.26 18.12 -5.73
CA THR A 60 2.36 19.17 -5.20
C THR A 60 1.09 18.65 -4.51
N PHE A 61 0.84 17.33 -4.50
CA PHE A 61 -0.32 16.76 -3.81
C PHE A 61 -0.08 16.69 -2.30
N ASP A 62 -1.14 16.91 -1.52
CA ASP A 62 -1.10 16.74 -0.07
C ASP A 62 -0.97 15.25 0.29
N GLU A 63 0.03 14.89 1.10
CA GLU A 63 0.25 13.50 1.51
C GLU A 63 -0.91 12.94 2.35
N ARG A 64 -1.74 13.80 2.95
CA ARG A 64 -2.94 13.40 3.69
C ARG A 64 -4.02 12.83 2.76
N ASP A 65 -4.02 13.25 1.50
CA ASP A 65 -4.92 12.72 0.48
C ASP A 65 -4.32 11.49 -0.20
N PHE A 66 -3.04 11.59 -0.60
CA PHE A 66 -2.35 10.52 -1.33
C PHE A 66 -0.85 10.47 -1.02
N THR A 67 -0.33 9.28 -0.71
CA THR A 67 1.12 9.06 -0.56
C THR A 67 1.58 7.83 -1.34
N CYS A 68 2.81 7.85 -1.86
CA CYS A 68 3.41 6.69 -2.51
C CYS A 68 4.29 5.93 -1.53
N VAL A 69 4.15 4.61 -1.53
CA VAL A 69 5.00 3.73 -0.72
C VAL A 69 5.57 2.59 -1.53
N ARG A 70 6.80 2.20 -1.18
CA ARG A 70 7.38 0.92 -1.58
C ARG A 70 7.20 -0.06 -0.43
N LEU A 71 6.64 -1.22 -0.72
CA LEU A 71 6.38 -2.27 0.27
C LEU A 71 7.17 -3.51 -0.07
N ARG A 72 7.70 -4.18 0.96
CA ARG A 72 8.18 -5.56 0.90
C ARG A 72 7.17 -6.48 1.58
N LEU A 73 6.59 -7.40 0.82
CA LEU A 73 5.72 -8.45 1.31
C LEU A 73 6.55 -9.57 1.94
N ALA A 74 6.06 -10.17 3.02
CA ALA A 74 6.76 -11.26 3.72
C ALA A 74 6.81 -12.56 2.91
N ARG A 75 5.97 -12.69 1.88
CA ARG A 75 6.00 -13.76 0.88
C ARG A 75 5.56 -13.21 -0.47
N PRO A 76 5.97 -13.83 -1.58
CA PRO A 76 5.45 -13.48 -2.90
C PRO A 76 3.93 -13.61 -2.97
N VAL A 77 3.26 -12.64 -3.63
CA VAL A 77 1.82 -12.63 -3.87
C VAL A 77 1.57 -12.24 -5.33
N PRO A 78 0.62 -12.87 -6.04
CA PRO A 78 0.24 -12.46 -7.38
C PRO A 78 -0.42 -11.09 -7.37
N VAL A 79 0.20 -10.13 -8.06
CA VAL A 79 -0.26 -8.75 -8.19
C VAL A 79 -0.07 -8.23 -9.61
N GLU A 80 -0.85 -7.22 -9.98
CA GLU A 80 -0.83 -6.57 -11.29
C GLU A 80 -0.94 -5.06 -11.09
N PRO A 81 -0.41 -4.23 -12.02
CA PRO A 81 -0.63 -2.79 -11.99
C PRO A 81 -2.12 -2.45 -11.96
N GLY A 82 -2.50 -1.47 -11.14
CA GLY A 82 -3.89 -1.07 -10.95
C GLY A 82 -4.68 -1.94 -9.97
N LEU A 83 -4.10 -3.03 -9.45
CA LEU A 83 -4.74 -3.86 -8.43
C LEU A 83 -4.97 -3.06 -7.15
N ARG A 84 -6.19 -3.15 -6.63
CA ARG A 84 -6.57 -2.54 -5.34
C ARG A 84 -6.34 -3.51 -4.19
N PHE A 85 -5.82 -3.01 -3.09
CA PHE A 85 -5.58 -3.76 -1.87
C PHE A 85 -5.83 -2.87 -0.64
N GLN A 86 -5.81 -3.44 0.56
CA GLN A 86 -5.87 -2.70 1.80
C GLN A 86 -4.57 -2.86 2.58
N LEU A 87 -4.12 -1.78 3.21
CA LEU A 87 -3.02 -1.78 4.16
C LEU A 87 -3.58 -1.44 5.54
N ILE A 88 -3.37 -2.32 6.51
CA ILE A 88 -3.97 -2.25 7.85
C ILE A 88 -2.87 -2.34 8.88
N ALA A 89 -2.90 -1.50 9.90
CA ALA A 89 -2.07 -1.65 11.08
C ALA A 89 -2.94 -1.67 12.33
N ASP A 90 -2.71 -2.68 13.17
CA ASP A 90 -3.23 -2.72 14.52
C ASP A 90 -2.36 -1.80 15.40
N VAL A 91 -3.01 -0.88 16.09
CA VAL A 91 -2.40 -0.01 17.10
C VAL A 91 -2.73 -0.58 18.48
N GLU A 92 -1.82 -0.44 19.43
CA GLU A 92 -1.91 -1.04 20.77
C GLU A 92 -3.19 -0.66 21.54
N ASP A 93 -3.79 0.49 21.22
CA ASP A 93 -5.03 0.99 21.82
C ASP A 93 -6.32 0.43 21.19
N GLY A 94 -6.22 -0.67 20.43
CA GLY A 94 -7.37 -1.27 19.72
C GLY A 94 -7.89 -0.43 18.54
N GLN A 95 -7.21 0.66 18.21
CA GLN A 95 -7.45 1.44 17.01
C GLN A 95 -6.78 0.77 15.81
N SER A 96 -7.49 0.72 14.69
CA SER A 96 -6.92 0.28 13.41
C SER A 96 -6.66 1.50 12.54
N LEU A 97 -5.46 1.56 11.96
CA LEU A 97 -5.14 2.47 10.85
C LEU A 97 -5.30 1.69 9.55
N ALA A 98 -6.06 2.24 8.60
CA ALA A 98 -6.32 1.60 7.33
C ALA A 98 -6.11 2.57 6.17
N ALA A 99 -5.47 2.07 5.11
CA ALA A 99 -5.35 2.76 3.84
C ALA A 99 -5.80 1.84 2.70
N ALA A 100 -6.51 2.43 1.73
CA ALA A 100 -6.76 1.80 0.45
C ALA A 100 -5.55 2.03 -0.45
N GLY A 101 -5.04 0.95 -1.05
CA GLY A 101 -3.88 0.99 -1.92
C GLY A 101 -4.19 0.58 -3.34
N MET A 102 -3.45 1.15 -4.29
CA MET A 102 -3.41 0.73 -5.68
C MET A 102 -1.96 0.43 -6.08
N VAL A 103 -1.71 -0.76 -6.62
CA VAL A 103 -0.40 -1.13 -7.16
C VAL A 103 -0.08 -0.23 -8.36
N ARG A 104 1.07 0.44 -8.32
CA ARG A 104 1.54 1.32 -9.40
C ARG A 104 2.04 0.47 -10.58
N PRO A 105 2.16 1.09 -11.78
CA PRO A 105 2.86 0.47 -12.91
C PRO A 105 4.24 -0.05 -12.51
N TRP A 106 4.68 -1.12 -13.16
CA TRP A 106 6.06 -1.58 -13.04
C TRP A 106 7.00 -0.47 -13.49
N ALA A 107 8.07 -0.24 -12.74
CA ALA A 107 9.18 0.55 -13.25
C ALA A 107 9.85 -0.29 -14.35
N ASP A 108 9.99 0.28 -15.55
CA ASP A 108 10.78 -0.29 -16.64
C ASP A 108 12.26 -0.40 -16.28
#